data_AF-A0A0M5KIY7-F1
#
_entry.id   AF-A0A0M5KIY7-F1
#
_cell.length_a   1.000
_cell.length_b   1.000
_cell.length_c   1.000
_cell.angle_alpha   90.00
_cell.angle_beta   90.00
_cell.angle_gamma   90.00
#
_symmetry.space_group_name_H-M   'P 1'
#
loop_
_entity.id
_entity.type
_entity.pdbx_description
1 polymer ?
#
loop_
_entity_poly.entity_id
_entity_poly.type
_entity_poly.pdbx_seq_one_letter_code
_entity_poly.pdbx_strand_id
1 'polypeptide(L)'
;GIPHELLDRVEKMTKEHYKKCMEQRFKESIKNRGLDSVQAEVDDVDWESTFYLKHLPVSNISDVPDLDDEYRTLMREFAGKIEKLSEELLDLLCENL
;
A
#
# COMPACT_ATOMS: atom_id res chain seq x y z
N GLY A 1 -11.27 -15.90 -6.15
CA GLY A 1 -11.75 -14.53 -6.37
C GLY A 1 -10.72 -13.72 -7.12
N ILE A 2 -9.60 -13.40 -6.47
CA ILE A 2 -8.50 -12.61 -7.06
C ILE A 2 -7.49 -13.55 -7.77
N PRO A 3 -7.10 -13.31 -9.03
CA PRO A 3 -6.12 -14.15 -9.73
C PRO A 3 -4.73 -14.09 -9.06
N HIS A 4 -4.05 -15.23 -8.94
CA HIS A 4 -2.69 -15.26 -8.36
C HIS A 4 -1.69 -14.42 -9.17
N GLU A 5 -1.78 -14.43 -10.50
CA GLU A 5 -0.94 -13.59 -11.35
C GLU A 5 -1.10 -12.08 -11.04
N LEU A 6 -2.31 -11.64 -10.69
CA LEU A 6 -2.55 -10.26 -10.26
C LEU A 6 -1.85 -9.97 -8.92
N LEU A 7 -1.92 -10.91 -7.96
CA LEU A 7 -1.24 -10.80 -6.67
C LEU A 7 0.28 -10.75 -6.84
N ASP A 8 0.85 -11.62 -7.67
CA ASP A 8 2.28 -11.67 -7.96
C ASP A 8 2.78 -10.35 -8.57
N ARG A 9 1.98 -9.77 -9.49
CA ARG A 9 2.28 -8.46 -10.08
C ARG A 9 2.21 -7.34 -9.04
N VAL A 10 1.20 -7.34 -8.17
CA VAL A 10 1.06 -6.33 -7.09
C VAL A 10 2.25 -6.41 -6.15
N GLU A 11 2.63 -7.61 -5.72
CA GLU A 11 3.80 -7.82 -4.87
C GLU A 11 5.08 -7.30 -5.53
N LYS A 12 5.33 -7.70 -6.77
CA LYS A 12 6.51 -7.28 -7.53
C LYS A 12 6.59 -5.77 -7.69
N MET A 13 5.53 -5.12 -8.17
CA MET A 13 5.54 -3.67 -8.41
C MET A 13 5.66 -2.88 -7.10
N THR A 14 5.03 -3.35 -6.02
CA THR A 14 5.14 -2.69 -4.70
C THR A 14 6.58 -2.74 -4.17
N LYS A 15 7.24 -3.90 -4.25
CA LYS A 15 8.65 -4.06 -3.84
C LYS A 15 9.59 -3.21 -4.70
N GLU A 16 9.35 -3.15 -6.01
CA GLU A 16 10.13 -2.32 -6.91
C GLU A 16 9.94 -0.83 -6.64
N HIS A 17 8.71 -0.38 -6.41
CA HIS A 17 8.41 1.01 -6.07
C HIS A 17 9.06 1.41 -4.75
N TYR A 18 9.02 0.55 -3.72
CA TYR A 18 9.75 0.80 -2.48
C TYR A 18 11.24 1.03 -2.75
N LYS A 19 11.89 0.10 -3.44
CA LYS A 19 13.33 0.17 -3.72
C LYS A 19 13.72 1.40 -4.56
N LYS A 20 12.90 1.77 -5.55
CA LYS A 20 13.19 2.86 -6.49
C LYS A 20 12.86 4.24 -5.90
N CYS A 21 11.76 4.35 -5.15
CA CYS A 21 11.15 5.65 -4.83
C CYS A 21 11.06 5.93 -3.32
N MET A 22 10.98 4.90 -2.46
CA MET A 22 10.70 5.11 -1.03
C MET A 22 11.90 4.84 -0.12
N GLU A 23 12.78 3.90 -0.48
CA GLU A 23 13.87 3.44 0.39
C GLU A 23 14.79 4.59 0.83
N GLN A 24 15.14 5.48 -0.09
CA GLN A 24 16.00 6.64 0.22
C GLN A 24 15.29 7.62 1.16
N ARG A 25 14.01 7.96 0.88
CA ARG A 25 13.19 8.84 1.74
C ARG A 25 13.03 8.25 3.15
N PHE A 26 12.87 6.93 3.24
CA PHE A 26 12.81 6.23 4.52
C PHE A 26 14.13 6.34 5.29
N LYS A 27 15.27 6.04 4.66
CA LYS A 27 16.60 6.18 5.27
C LYS A 27 16.86 7.61 5.75
N GLU A 28 16.45 8.61 4.98
CA GLU A 28 16.53 10.03 5.35
C GLU A 28 15.62 10.36 6.54
N SER A 29 14.38 9.87 6.54
CA SER A 29 13.45 10.05 7.67
C SER A 29 14.01 9.45 8.97
N ILE A 30 14.57 8.23 8.90
CA ILE A 30 15.20 7.56 10.05
C ILE A 30 16.37 8.38 10.59
N LYS A 31 17.27 8.87 9.71
CA LYS A 31 18.38 9.75 10.12
C LYS A 31 17.91 11.06 10.73
N ASN A 32 16.94 11.73 10.10
CA ASN A 32 16.42 13.03 10.56
C ASN A 32 15.72 12.94 11.91
N ARG A 33 15.16 11.77 12.25
CA ARG A 33 14.54 11.48 13.54
C ARG A 33 15.53 10.93 14.58
N GLY A 34 16.81 10.76 14.23
CA GLY A 34 17.81 10.17 15.12
C GLY A 34 17.59 8.68 15.42
N LEU A 35 16.80 8.00 14.58
CA LEU A 35 16.43 6.59 14.73
C LEU A 35 17.46 5.63 14.10
N ASP A 36 18.57 6.15 13.58
CA ASP A 36 19.67 5.36 13.01
C ASP A 36 20.65 4.82 14.07
N SER A 37 20.53 5.30 15.31
CA SER A 37 21.41 4.96 16.44
C SER A 37 20.65 4.88 17.77
N VAL A 38 19.48 4.22 17.75
CA VAL A 38 18.58 4.07 18.90
C VAL A 38 19.30 3.37 20.06
N GLN A 39 19.34 4.01 21.23
CA GLN A 39 19.97 3.48 22.47
C GLN A 39 18.96 3.10 23.56
N ALA A 40 17.70 3.51 23.41
CA ALA A 40 16.60 3.23 24.32
C ALA A 40 15.37 2.79 23.51
N GLU A 41 14.42 2.14 24.16
CA GLU A 41 13.17 1.74 23.51
C GLU A 41 12.41 2.97 22.96
N VAL A 42 11.83 2.83 21.77
CA VAL A 42 11.00 3.85 21.12
C VAL A 42 9.60 3.29 21.03
N ASP A 43 8.66 3.92 21.74
CA ASP A 43 7.27 3.45 21.91
C ASP A 43 6.24 4.39 21.26
N ASP A 44 6.70 5.47 20.61
CA ASP A 44 5.87 6.51 20.00
C ASP A 44 6.07 6.65 18.47
N VAL A 45 6.83 5.74 17.85
CA VAL A 45 7.11 5.76 16.40
C VAL A 45 7.01 4.36 15.77
N ASP A 46 6.27 4.28 14.67
CA ASP A 46 6.24 3.09 13.82
C ASP A 46 7.47 3.01 12.91
N TRP A 47 8.16 1.86 12.93
CA TRP A 47 9.20 1.54 11.95
C TRP A 47 8.56 1.16 10.61
N GLU A 48 8.04 2.14 9.90
CA GLU A 48 7.26 1.93 8.67
C GLU A 48 7.61 2.94 7.56
N SER A 49 7.54 2.48 6.31
CA SER A 49 7.52 3.33 5.12
C SER A 49 6.23 3.07 4.35
N THR A 50 5.36 4.07 4.25
CA THR A 50 3.99 3.90 3.74
C THR A 50 3.57 5.02 2.81
N PHE A 51 2.59 4.73 1.95
CA PHE A 51 1.86 5.70 1.12
C PHE A 51 0.40 5.25 1.01
N TYR A 52 -0.50 6.18 0.70
CA TYR A 52 -1.93 5.91 0.74
C TYR A 52 -2.61 6.10 -0.63
N LEU A 53 -3.32 5.05 -1.08
CA LEU A 53 -4.22 5.10 -2.23
C LEU A 53 -5.67 5.09 -1.75
N LYS A 54 -6.37 6.18 -2.03
CA LYS A 54 -7.82 6.30 -1.91
C LYS A 54 -8.44 5.88 -3.23
N HIS A 55 -9.41 4.96 -3.17
CA HIS A 55 -10.17 4.51 -4.34
C HIS A 55 -11.55 5.18 -4.42
N LEU A 56 -12.27 5.25 -3.29
CA LEU A 56 -13.63 5.81 -3.20
C LEU A 56 -13.75 6.89 -2.12
N PRO A 57 -14.76 7.78 -2.20
CA PRO A 57 -15.63 7.99 -3.35
C PRO A 57 -14.92 8.69 -4.53
N VAL A 58 -13.83 9.40 -4.24
CA VAL A 58 -12.98 10.05 -5.24
C VAL A 58 -11.57 9.52 -5.06
N SER A 59 -11.01 8.98 -6.14
CA SER A 59 -9.68 8.39 -6.09
C SER A 59 -8.59 9.47 -6.12
N ASN A 60 -7.56 9.30 -5.30
CA ASN A 60 -6.33 10.12 -5.35
C ASN A 60 -5.25 9.48 -6.24
N ILE A 61 -5.55 8.37 -6.93
CA ILE A 61 -4.52 7.55 -7.56
C ILE A 61 -3.75 8.28 -8.64
N SER A 62 -4.27 9.37 -9.20
CA SER A 62 -3.56 10.21 -10.19
C SER A 62 -2.68 11.27 -9.53
N ASP A 63 -2.93 11.61 -8.26
CA ASP A 63 -2.24 12.67 -7.53
C ASP A 63 -1.00 12.15 -6.79
N VAL A 64 -0.92 10.84 -6.54
CA VAL A 64 0.23 10.25 -5.87
C VAL A 64 1.46 10.34 -6.78
N PRO A 65 2.56 10.98 -6.35
CA PRO A 65 3.78 11.09 -7.14
C PRO A 65 4.48 9.73 -7.25
N ASP A 66 5.39 9.61 -8.21
CA ASP A 66 6.31 8.47 -8.34
C ASP A 66 5.66 7.09 -8.63
N LEU A 67 4.33 7.01 -8.77
CA LEU A 67 3.65 5.85 -9.35
C LEU A 67 3.63 5.95 -10.88
N ASP A 68 4.12 4.93 -11.57
CA ASP A 68 3.98 4.84 -13.02
C ASP A 68 2.56 4.40 -13.45
N ASP A 69 2.24 4.59 -14.73
CA ASP A 69 0.91 4.31 -15.27
C ASP A 69 0.53 2.83 -15.23
N GLU A 70 1.51 1.93 -15.35
CA GLU A 70 1.29 0.49 -15.21
C GLU A 70 0.86 0.17 -13.78
N TYR A 71 1.55 0.73 -12.78
CA TYR A 71 1.26 0.48 -11.38
C TYR A 71 -0.09 1.07 -10.97
N ARG A 72 -0.41 2.29 -11.45
CA ARG A 72 -1.74 2.88 -11.25
C ARG A 72 -2.82 1.98 -11.83
N THR A 73 -2.63 1.46 -13.04
CA THR A 73 -3.60 0.57 -13.69
C THR A 73 -3.76 -0.73 -12.91
N LEU A 74 -2.65 -1.34 -12.49
CA LEU A 74 -2.64 -2.55 -11.67
C LEU A 74 -3.38 -2.35 -10.34
N MET A 75 -3.12 -1.25 -9.64
CA MET A 75 -3.76 -0.97 -8.36
C MET A 75 -5.25 -0.67 -8.49
N ARG A 76 -5.71 -0.08 -9.61
CA ARG A 76 -7.17 0.05 -9.89
C ARG A 76 -7.82 -1.31 -10.09
N GLU A 77 -7.18 -2.19 -10.87
CA GLU A 77 -7.68 -3.55 -11.08
C GLU A 77 -7.77 -4.32 -9.75
N PHE A 78 -6.69 -4.27 -8.96
CA PHE A 78 -6.63 -4.94 -7.67
C PHE A 78 -7.67 -4.42 -6.69
N ALA A 79 -7.82 -3.10 -6.59
CA ALA A 79 -8.83 -2.48 -5.72
C ALA A 79 -10.25 -2.90 -6.09
N GLY A 80 -10.61 -2.94 -7.37
CA GLY A 80 -11.94 -3.39 -7.80
C GLY A 80 -12.21 -4.86 -7.47
N LYS A 81 -11.18 -5.72 -7.45
CA LYS A 81 -11.32 -7.11 -7.00
C LYS A 81 -11.50 -7.23 -5.49
N ILE A 82 -10.79 -6.42 -4.71
CA ILE A 82 -10.95 -6.36 -3.24
C ILE A 82 -12.33 -5.80 -2.87
N GLU A 83 -12.79 -4.76 -3.55
CA GLU A 83 -14.11 -4.15 -3.33
C GLU A 83 -15.22 -5.20 -3.48
N LYS A 84 -15.24 -5.91 -4.62
CA LYS A 84 -16.21 -6.98 -4.85
C LYS A 84 -16.13 -8.10 -3.81
N LEU A 85 -14.92 -8.52 -3.45
CA LEU A 85 -14.74 -9.54 -2.41
C LEU A 85 -15.25 -9.06 -1.05
N SER A 86 -15.08 -7.78 -0.75
CA SER A 86 -15.55 -7.17 0.50
C SER A 86 -17.08 -7.17 0.58
N GLU A 87 -17.76 -6.85 -0.52
CA GLU A 87 -19.23 -6.95 -0.63
C GLU A 87 -19.71 -8.39 -0.44
N GLU A 88 -19.10 -9.35 -1.14
CA GLU A 88 -19.45 -10.78 -1.01
C GLU A 88 -19.28 -11.28 0.44
N LEU A 89 -18.22 -10.86 1.14
CA LEU A 89 -18.01 -11.21 2.54
C LEU A 89 -19.03 -10.55 3.47
N LEU A 90 -19.44 -9.31 3.18
CA LEU A 90 -20.48 -8.62 3.95
C LEU A 90 -21.83 -9.29 3.80
N ASP A 91 -22.19 -9.76 2.62
CA ASP A 91 -23.42 -10.54 2.40
C ASP A 91 -23.41 -11.83 3.23
N LEU A 92 -22.29 -12.57 3.22
CA LEU A 92 -22.13 -13.78 4.05
C LEU A 92 -22.21 -13.47 5.55
N LEU A 93 -21.71 -12.32 6.00
CA LEU A 93 -21.86 -11.90 7.39
C LEU A 93 -23.33 -11.57 7.70
N CYS A 94 -24.05 -10.95 6.77
CA CYS A 94 -25.48 -10.68 6.93
C CYS A 94 -26.31 -11.97 6.98
N GLU A 95 -25.95 -13.01 6.23
CA GLU A 95 -26.60 -14.32 6.31
C GLU A 95 -26.39 -15.03 7.66
N ASN A 96 -25.27 -14.74 8.35
CA ASN A 96 -24.90 -15.37 9.61
C ASN A 96 -25.36 -14.59 10.86
N LEU A 97 -25.91 -13.38 10.70
CA LEU A 97 -26.41 -12.52 11.77
C LEU A 97 -27.93 -12.59 11.90
#